data_AF-A0A4Q3MHV2-F1
#
_entry.id   AF-A0A4Q3MHV2-F1
#
_cell.length_a   1.000
_cell.length_b   1.000
_cell.length_c   1.000
_cell.angle_alpha   90.00
_cell.angle_beta   90.00
_cell.angle_gamma   90.00
#
_symmetry.space_group_name_H-M   'P 1'
#
loop_
_entity.id
_entity.type
_entity.pdbx_description
1 polymer ?
#
loop_
_entity_poly.entity_id
_entity_poly.type
_entity_poly.pdbx_seq_one_letter_code
_entity_poly.pdbx_strand_id
1 'polypeptide(L)'
;MAFQVLKFVQLDFDEPWTRTVLATGYASVLYSAQRSGAKLAVVTESATGVFETILFVLKVRDEVYVIDQVVHIPAKCVRRERGNTILCQG
;
A
#
# COMPACT_ATOMS: atom_id res chain seq x y z
N MET A 1 -9.27 -11.20 -10.88
CA MET A 1 -8.69 -10.07 -10.12
C MET A 1 -7.38 -10.55 -9.51
N ALA A 2 -6.36 -9.68 -9.43
CA ALA A 2 -5.10 -10.03 -8.79
C ALA A 2 -5.07 -9.38 -7.41
N PHE A 3 -4.69 -10.16 -6.40
CA PHE A 3 -4.61 -9.70 -5.02
C PHE A 3 -3.19 -9.92 -4.53
N GLN A 4 -2.66 -8.94 -3.80
CA GLN A 4 -1.39 -9.05 -3.11
C GLN A 4 -1.58 -8.78 -1.63
N VAL A 5 -0.83 -9.50 -0.81
CA VAL A 5 -0.79 -9.36 0.64
C VAL A 5 0.67 -9.19 1.01
N LEU A 6 1.00 -8.06 1.64
CA LEU A 6 2.38 -7.71 1.95
C LEU A 6 2.49 -7.28 3.41
N LYS A 7 3.51 -7.79 4.11
CA LYS A 7 3.98 -7.11 5.32
C LYS A 7 4.68 -5.83 4.89
N PHE A 8 4.37 -4.71 5.53
CA PHE A 8 4.98 -3.42 5.17
C PHE A 8 5.72 -2.81 6.36
N VAL A 9 6.71 -1.99 6.02
CA VAL A 9 7.40 -1.08 6.93
C VAL A 9 6.74 0.30 6.84
N GLN A 10 6.40 0.73 5.62
CA GLN A 10 5.77 2.03 5.37
C GLN A 10 4.83 1.93 4.17
N LEU A 11 3.75 2.73 4.23
CA LEU A 11 2.82 2.94 3.13
C LEU A 11 2.80 4.42 2.79
N ASP A 12 2.68 4.73 1.50
CA ASP A 12 2.43 6.08 1.01
C ASP A 12 1.34 6.05 -0.03
N PHE A 13 0.34 6.91 0.16
CA PHE A 13 -0.84 7.02 -0.67
C PHE A 13 -0.76 8.38 -1.36
N ASP A 14 -0.95 8.43 -2.68
CA ASP A 14 -1.13 9.72 -3.35
C ASP A 14 -2.47 10.37 -2.93
N GLU A 15 -2.77 11.57 -3.40
CA GLU A 15 -4.13 12.12 -3.27
C GLU A 15 -4.93 11.84 -4.55
N PRO A 16 -6.24 11.54 -4.49
CA PRO A 16 -7.13 11.50 -3.33
C PRO A 16 -7.55 10.07 -2.90
N TRP A 17 -7.53 9.82 -1.58
CA TRP A 17 -8.02 8.59 -0.94
C TRP A 17 -8.93 8.93 0.24
N THR A 18 -9.92 8.09 0.50
CA THR A 18 -10.67 8.14 1.76
C THR A 18 -10.11 7.13 2.73
N ARG A 19 -10.04 7.50 4.01
CA ARG A 19 -9.57 6.65 5.11
C ARG A 19 -10.72 6.41 6.10
N THR A 20 -10.99 5.14 6.39
CA THR A 20 -12.03 4.73 7.35
C THR A 20 -11.41 3.79 8.36
N VAL A 21 -11.57 4.09 9.66
CA VAL A 21 -11.18 3.18 10.74
C VAL A 21 -12.34 2.23 10.98
N LEU A 22 -12.09 0.92 10.90
CA LEU A 22 -13.10 -0.09 11.15
C LEU A 22 -13.07 -0.43 12.65
N ALA A 23 -14.23 -0.33 13.31
CA ALA A 23 -14.39 -0.62 14.73
C ALA A 23 -14.40 -2.13 14.97
N THR A 24 -13.25 -2.75 14.76
CA THR A 24 -12.96 -4.15 15.08
C THR A 24 -11.88 -4.19 16.16
N GLY A 25 -11.78 -5.26 16.95
CA GLY A 25 -10.79 -5.39 18.03
C GLY A 25 -9.31 -5.30 17.57
N TYR A 26 -9.06 -5.32 16.25
CA TYR A 26 -7.75 -5.09 15.63
C TYR A 26 -7.74 -3.72 14.94
N ALA A 27 -6.58 -3.07 14.88
CA ALA A 27 -6.38 -1.81 14.18
C ALA A 27 -6.53 -2.03 12.66
N SER A 28 -7.78 -2.02 12.19
CA SER A 28 -8.15 -2.22 10.80
C SER A 28 -8.50 -0.87 10.18
N VAL A 29 -7.78 -0.50 9.12
CA VAL A 29 -8.02 0.74 8.38
C VAL A 29 -8.29 0.40 6.92
N LEU A 30 -9.40 0.91 6.40
CA LEU A 30 -9.77 0.82 4.99
C LEU A 30 -9.39 2.11 4.28
N TYR A 31 -8.65 1.99 3.18
CA TYR A 31 -8.37 3.07 2.25
C TYR A 31 -9.09 2.79 0.93
N SER A 32 -9.83 3.77 0.40
CA SER A 32 -10.52 3.63 -0.89
C SER A 32 -10.07 4.70 -1.88
N ALA A 33 -9.66 4.25 -3.06
CA ALA A 33 -9.19 5.10 -4.15
C ALA A 33 -10.36 5.92 -4.72
N GLN A 34 -10.24 7.25 -4.68
CA GLN A 34 -11.30 8.16 -5.14
C GLN A 34 -11.24 8.42 -6.66
N ARG A 35 -10.14 8.08 -7.32
CA ARG A 35 -9.97 8.20 -8.77
C ARG A 35 -9.25 7.00 -9.36
N SER A 36 -9.46 6.76 -10.65
CA SER A 36 -8.64 5.80 -11.40
C SER A 36 -7.21 6.33 -11.52
N GLY A 37 -6.23 5.46 -11.36
CA GLY A 37 -4.83 5.86 -11.38
C GLY A 37 -4.28 6.29 -10.02
N ALA A 38 -5.05 6.09 -8.94
CA ALA A 38 -4.56 6.28 -7.57
C ALA A 38 -3.34 5.39 -7.32
N LYS A 39 -2.32 5.94 -6.68
CA LYS A 39 -1.03 5.29 -6.48
C LYS A 39 -0.84 4.94 -5.01
N LEU A 40 -0.33 3.74 -4.79
CA LEU A 40 0.09 3.26 -3.50
C LEU A 40 1.54 2.78 -3.61
N ALA A 41 2.42 3.32 -2.79
CA ALA A 41 3.76 2.83 -2.59
C ALA A 41 3.84 2.03 -1.28
N VAL A 42 4.39 0.82 -1.37
CA VAL A 42 4.55 -0.08 -0.23
C VAL A 42 6.02 -0.39 -0.04
N VAL A 43 6.58 0.03 1.09
CA VAL A 43 7.93 -0.35 1.48
C VAL A 43 7.85 -1.64 2.28
N THR A 44 8.55 -2.66 1.84
CA THR A 44 8.70 -3.95 2.54
C THR A 44 10.16 -4.24 2.78
N GLU A 45 10.44 -4.99 3.82
CA GLU A 45 11.76 -5.56 4.08
C GLU A 45 11.79 -7.00 3.57
N SER A 46 12.80 -7.34 2.77
CA SER A 46 13.04 -8.72 2.33
C SER A 46 13.68 -9.56 3.44
N ALA A 47 13.74 -10.88 3.26
CA ALA A 47 14.37 -11.78 4.23
C ALA A 47 15.86 -11.49 4.49
N THR A 48 16.54 -10.78 3.59
CA THR A 48 17.94 -10.37 3.74
C THR A 48 18.12 -8.99 4.39
N GLY A 49 17.03 -8.37 4.88
CA GLY A 49 17.05 -7.04 5.49
C GLY A 49 17.12 -5.89 4.48
N VAL A 50 17.04 -6.18 3.18
CA VAL A 50 17.04 -5.14 2.14
C VAL A 50 15.62 -4.61 1.96
N PHE A 51 15.46 -3.30 2.03
CA PHE A 51 14.20 -2.63 1.72
C PHE A 51 13.93 -2.62 0.21
N GLU A 52 12.66 -2.81 -0.14
CA GLU A 52 12.13 -2.63 -1.48
C GLU A 52 10.88 -1.75 -1.43
N THR A 53 10.72 -0.86 -2.40
CA THR A 53 9.48 -0.12 -2.62
C THR A 53 8.72 -0.74 -3.78
N ILE A 54 7.45 -1.09 -3.56
CA ILE A 54 6.56 -1.67 -4.55
C ILE A 54 5.47 -0.66 -4.87
N LEU A 55 5.35 -0.29 -6.14
CA LEU A 55 4.39 0.68 -6.62
C LEU A 55 3.18 -0.02 -7.24
N PHE A 56 2.00 0.41 -6.82
CA PHE A 56 0.71 -0.05 -7.29
C PHE A 56 -0.08 1.10 -7.89
N VAL A 57 -0.87 0.78 -8.90
CA VAL A 57 -1.85 1.69 -9.49
C VAL A 57 -3.22 1.01 -9.38
N LEU A 58 -4.15 1.70 -8.74
CA LEU A 58 -5.47 1.19 -8.41
C LEU A 58 -6.55 1.87 -9.26
N LYS A 59 -7.67 1.17 -9.43
CA LYS A 59 -8.86 1.69 -10.07
C LYS A 59 -9.70 2.47 -9.06
N VAL A 60 -10.62 3.28 -9.58
CA VAL A 60 -11.60 3.98 -8.73
C VAL A 60 -12.41 2.95 -7.91
N ARG A 61 -12.63 3.25 -6.64
CA ARG A 61 -13.29 2.38 -5.64
C ARG A 61 -12.54 1.09 -5.29
N ASP A 62 -11.33 0.88 -5.78
CA ASP A 62 -10.51 -0.20 -5.24
C ASP A 62 -10.20 0.07 -3.76
N GLU A 63 -10.25 -0.99 -2.96
CA GLU A 63 -10.17 -0.96 -1.51
C GLU A 63 -8.89 -1.64 -1.04
N VAL A 64 -8.11 -0.91 -0.25
CA VAL A 64 -6.89 -1.39 0.40
C VAL A 64 -7.15 -1.53 1.88
N TYR A 65 -6.95 -2.73 2.40
CA TYR A 65 -7.13 -3.03 3.81
C TYR A 65 -5.78 -3.09 4.50
N VAL A 66 -5.62 -2.32 5.57
CA VAL A 66 -4.46 -2.37 6.45
C VAL A 66 -4.89 -2.98 7.77
N ILE A 67 -4.31 -4.12 8.12
CA ILE A 67 -4.59 -4.85 9.36
C ILE A 67 -3.24 -5.10 10.03
N ASP A 68 -3.02 -4.47 11.18
CA ASP A 68 -1.72 -4.44 11.87
C ASP A 68 -0.59 -3.97 10.94
N GLN A 69 0.35 -4.85 10.57
CA GLN A 69 1.47 -4.57 9.67
C GLN A 69 1.31 -5.21 8.28
N VAL A 70 0.10 -5.65 7.94
CA VAL A 70 -0.21 -6.31 6.67
C VAL A 70 -1.15 -5.43 5.85
N VAL A 71 -0.83 -5.28 4.57
CA VAL A 71 -1.65 -4.56 3.60
C VAL A 71 -2.18 -5.53 2.54
N HIS A 72 -3.48 -5.48 2.28
CA HIS A 72 -4.17 -6.23 1.25
C HIS A 72 -4.51 -5.30 0.08
N ILE A 73 -4.03 -5.64 -1.11
CA ILE A 73 -4.05 -4.75 -2.28
C ILE A 73 -4.71 -5.49 -3.45
N PRO A 74 -5.81 -4.97 -4.02
CA PRO A 74 -6.53 -5.60 -5.14
C PRO A 74 -5.94 -5.24 -6.52
N ALA A 75 -4.63 -5.02 -6.59
CA ALA A 75 -3.93 -4.58 -7.80
C ALA A 75 -2.64 -5.38 -8.02
N LYS A 76 -2.20 -5.43 -9.29
CA LYS A 76 -0.86 -5.93 -9.63
C LYS A 76 0.16 -4.84 -9.36
N CYS A 77 1.33 -5.26 -8.88
CA CYS A 77 2.53 -4.41 -8.88
C CYS A 77 2.80 -3.89 -10.30
N VAL A 78 3.04 -2.59 -10.41
CA VAL A 78 3.40 -1.91 -11.66
C VAL A 78 4.92 -1.75 -11.77
N ARG A 79 5.58 -1.47 -10.65
CA ARG A 79 7.03 -1.25 -10.59
C ARG A 79 7.57 -1.61 -9.21
N ARG A 80 8.81 -2.10 -9.17
CA ARG A 80 9.55 -2.38 -7.95
C ARG A 80 10.88 -1.65 -7.99
N GLU A 81 11.25 -1.06 -6.86
CA GLU A 81 12.48 -0.29 -6.69
C GLU A 81 13.23 -0.77 -5.46
N ARG A 82 14.56 -0.70 -5.52
CA ARG A 82 15.41 -1.04 -4.37
C ARG A 82 15.47 0.15 -3.40
N GLY A 83 15.38 -0.13 -2.11
CA GLY A 83 15.40 0.85 -1.04
C GLY A 83 14.00 1.39 -0.68
N ASN A 84 13.95 2.26 0.32
CA ASN A 84 12.79 3.09 0.62
C ASN A 84 12.87 4.35 -0.24
N THR A 85 12.02 4.43 -1.26
CA THR A 85 11.99 5.53 -2.24
C THR A 85 10.84 6.51 -2.00
N ILE A 86 10.02 6.27 -0.97
CA ILE A 86 8.93 7.16 -0.58
C ILE A 86 9.49 8.47 0.01
N LEU A 87 10.57 8.37 0.79
CA LEU A 87 11.26 9.54 1.30
C LEU A 87 12.18 10.07 0.19
N CYS A 88 11.94 11.30 -0.25
CA CYS A 88 12.94 12.02 -1.05
C CYS A 88 14.25 12.00 -0.25
N GLN A 89 15.26 11.29 -0.74
CA GLN A 89 16.61 11.44 -0.22
C GLN A 89 17.08 12.81 -0.70
N GLY A 90 17.13 13.76 0.23
CA GLY A 90 17.71 15.08 0.01
C GLY A 90 19.20 14.98 -0.30
#